data_AF-A0A9D0H0Z3-F1
#
_entry.id   AF-A0A9D0H0Z3-F1
#
_cell.length_a   1.000
_cell.length_b   1.000
_cell.length_c   1.000
_cell.angle_alpha   90.00
_cell.angle_beta   90.00
_cell.angle_gamma   90.00
#
_symmetry.space_group_name_H-M   'P 1'
#
loop_
_entity.id
_entity.type
_entity.pdbx_description
1 polymer ?
#
loop_
_entity_poly.entity_id
_entity_poly.type
_entity_poly.pdbx_seq_one_letter_code
_entity_poly.pdbx_strand_id
1 'polypeptide(L)'
;MVDPSKLKRLQILLKKEGRTLSPEEIEKISEELKEESLKNFATGLKHITERHFTEAIKWFQLSDCREAPLIIALLSLKVGDTFLFGEYMNEKSEKDCLEKLEIDIFCKLSDREIILTKDNLHKITDLLR
;
A
#
# COMPACT_ATOMS: atom_id res chain seq x y z
N MET A 1 -12.75 -17.30 4.95
CA MET A 1 -11.28 -17.36 4.87
C MET A 1 -10.90 -17.03 3.42
N VAL A 2 -9.97 -16.11 3.19
CA VAL A 2 -9.59 -15.68 1.83
C VAL A 2 -8.77 -16.78 1.15
N ASP A 3 -9.03 -17.07 -0.12
CA ASP A 3 -8.30 -18.10 -0.87
C ASP A 3 -6.83 -17.67 -1.09
N PRO A 4 -5.83 -18.42 -0.58
CA PRO A 4 -4.41 -18.08 -0.75
C PRO A 4 -3.97 -17.97 -2.21
N SER A 5 -4.61 -18.70 -3.13
CA SER A 5 -4.30 -18.63 -4.56
C SER A 5 -4.74 -17.30 -5.18
N LYS A 6 -5.83 -16.71 -4.67
CA LYS A 6 -6.32 -15.38 -5.08
C LYS A 6 -5.44 -14.27 -4.51
N LEU A 7 -4.99 -14.39 -3.25
CA LEU A 7 -4.03 -13.46 -2.64
C LEU A 7 -2.72 -13.38 -3.43
N LYS A 8 -2.22 -14.50 -3.95
CA LYS A 8 -1.02 -14.51 -4.82
C LYS A 8 -1.21 -13.70 -6.10
N ARG A 9 -2.43 -13.65 -6.65
CA ARG A 9 -2.76 -12.94 -7.90
C ARG A 9 -2.96 -11.44 -7.71
N LEU A 10 -3.30 -10.98 -6.50
CA LEU A 10 -3.40 -9.54 -6.19
C LEU A 10 -2.04 -8.87 -6.37
N GLN A 11 -1.92 -7.95 -7.32
CA GLN A 11 -0.73 -7.11 -7.47
C GLN A 11 -1.01 -5.72 -6.88
N ILE A 12 -0.01 -5.14 -6.21
CA ILE A 12 -0.06 -3.77 -5.72
C ILE A 12 0.88 -2.97 -6.60
N LEU A 13 0.37 -1.93 -7.25
CA LEU A 13 1.08 -1.09 -8.19
C LEU A 13 1.12 0.33 -7.64
N LEU A 14 2.30 0.94 -7.65
CA LEU A 14 2.47 2.36 -7.35
C LEU A 14 2.57 3.10 -8.67
N LYS A 15 1.76 4.14 -8.85
CA LYS A 15 1.74 4.93 -10.08
C LYS A 15 1.94 6.40 -9.79
N LYS A 16 2.72 7.07 -10.65
CA LYS A 16 2.82 8.52 -10.72
C LYS A 16 2.61 8.92 -12.17
N GLU A 17 1.74 9.91 -12.40
CA GLU A 17 1.34 10.36 -13.75
C GLU A 17 0.85 9.21 -14.67
N GLY A 18 0.16 8.22 -14.08
CA GLY A 18 -0.37 7.06 -14.80
C GLY A 18 0.67 5.96 -15.14
N ARG A 19 1.96 6.18 -14.87
CA ARG A 19 3.02 5.18 -15.07
C ARG A 19 3.34 4.44 -13.78
N THR A 20 3.55 3.12 -13.88
CA THR A 20 4.04 2.31 -12.76
C THR A 20 5.49 2.66 -12.43
N LEU A 21 5.75 2.91 -11.15
CA LEU A 21 7.07 3.25 -10.62
C LEU A 21 7.90 1.99 -10.36
N SER A 22 9.19 2.05 -10.69
CA SER A 22 10.17 1.03 -10.29
C SER A 22 10.71 1.30 -8.86
N PRO A 23 11.34 0.30 -8.22
CA PRO A 23 11.99 0.48 -6.91
C PRO A 23 13.02 1.62 -6.90
N GLU A 24 13.82 1.74 -7.97
CA GLU A 24 14.87 2.76 -8.10
C GLU A 24 14.29 4.17 -8.22
N GLU A 25 13.09 4.31 -8.78
CA GLU A 25 12.39 5.59 -8.86
C GLU A 25 11.88 6.04 -7.50
N ILE A 26 11.31 5.12 -6.71
CA ILE A 26 10.89 5.41 -5.34
C ILE A 26 12.10 5.73 -4.46
N GLU A 27 13.22 5.04 -4.65
CA GLU A 27 14.46 5.31 -3.92
C GLU A 27 14.96 6.73 -4.16
N LYS A 28 15.02 7.18 -5.43
CA LYS A 28 15.37 8.57 -5.76
C LYS A 28 14.44 9.58 -5.10
N ILE A 29 13.12 9.32 -5.11
CA ILE A 29 12.16 10.16 -4.40
C ILE A 29 12.51 10.22 -2.91
N SER A 30 12.79 9.08 -2.27
CA SER A 30 13.11 8.99 -0.85
C SER A 30 14.38 9.76 -0.46
N GLU A 31 15.41 9.71 -1.29
CA GLU A 31 16.69 10.40 -1.07
C GLU A 31 16.55 11.93 -1.06
N GLU A 32 15.61 12.48 -1.83
CA GLU A 32 15.35 13.92 -1.95
C GLU A 32 14.53 14.49 -0.80
N LEU A 33 13.84 13.63 -0.04
CA LEU A 33 13.02 14.06 1.09
C LEU A 33 13.89 14.58 2.24
N LYS A 34 13.35 15.49 3.05
CA LYS A 34 14.01 15.99 4.26
C LYS A 34 13.33 15.53 5.54
N GLU A 35 12.02 15.30 5.47
CA GLU A 35 11.21 14.86 6.60
C GLU A 35 11.37 13.34 6.80
N GLU A 36 11.76 12.94 8.02
CA GLU A 36 12.02 11.53 8.36
C GLU A 36 10.77 10.66 8.24
N SER A 37 9.61 11.16 8.70
CA SER A 37 8.33 10.47 8.55
C SER A 37 7.99 10.17 7.09
N LEU A 38 8.17 11.16 6.20
CA LEU A 38 7.92 11.00 4.77
C LEU A 38 8.95 10.07 4.11
N LYS A 39 10.20 10.05 4.58
CA LYS A 39 11.21 9.05 4.16
C LYS A 39 10.82 7.65 4.56
N ASN A 40 10.37 7.44 5.79
CA ASN A 40 9.90 6.14 6.26
C ASN A 40 8.73 5.68 5.39
N PHE A 41 7.80 6.56 5.08
CA PHE A 41 6.68 6.29 4.18
C PHE A 41 7.14 5.90 2.76
N ALA A 42 8.04 6.67 2.15
CA ALA A 42 8.60 6.36 0.83
C ALA A 42 9.39 5.04 0.82
N THR A 43 10.09 4.73 1.92
CA THR A 43 10.77 3.44 2.10
C THR A 43 9.78 2.28 2.18
N GLY A 44 8.65 2.47 2.85
CA GLY A 44 7.54 1.52 2.83
C GLY A 44 7.02 1.28 1.41
N LEU A 45 6.83 2.34 0.62
CA LEU A 45 6.44 2.25 -0.79
C LEU A 45 7.47 1.47 -1.63
N LYS A 46 8.78 1.71 -1.43
CA LYS A 46 9.85 0.95 -2.11
C LYS A 46 9.69 -0.55 -1.81
N HIS A 47 9.52 -0.93 -0.56
CA HIS A 47 9.34 -2.33 -0.20
C HIS A 47 8.06 -2.97 -0.79
N ILE A 48 7.00 -2.20 -1.05
CA ILE A 48 5.86 -2.71 -1.83
C ILE A 48 6.30 -3.12 -3.23
N THR A 49 7.08 -2.27 -3.93
CA THR A 49 7.56 -2.56 -5.30
C THR A 49 8.49 -3.78 -5.35
N GLU A 50 9.25 -4.01 -4.28
CA GLU A 50 10.11 -5.18 -4.09
C GLU A 50 9.36 -6.44 -3.61
N ARG A 51 8.07 -6.32 -3.31
CA ARG A 51 7.22 -7.37 -2.73
C ARG A 51 7.63 -7.80 -1.32
N HIS A 52 8.35 -6.96 -0.59
CA HIS A 52 8.72 -7.11 0.81
C HIS A 52 7.61 -6.58 1.73
N PHE A 53 6.40 -7.15 1.64
CA PHE A 53 5.20 -6.56 2.26
C PHE A 53 5.25 -6.46 3.79
N THR A 54 5.88 -7.41 4.48
CA THR A 54 6.04 -7.35 5.95
C THR A 54 7.00 -6.25 6.38
N GLU A 55 8.06 -5.99 5.60
CA GLU A 55 8.96 -4.87 5.87
C GLU A 55 8.26 -3.55 5.55
N ALA A 56 7.50 -3.48 4.45
CA ALA A 56 6.69 -2.31 4.12
C ALA A 56 5.74 -1.92 5.27
N ILE A 57 5.05 -2.89 5.88
CA ILE A 57 4.19 -2.66 7.05
C ILE A 57 4.95 -1.96 8.19
N LYS A 58 6.14 -2.45 8.54
CA LYS A 58 6.96 -1.86 9.62
C LYS A 58 7.28 -0.40 9.34
N TRP A 59 7.67 -0.08 8.10
CA TRP A 59 7.99 1.30 7.72
C TRP A 59 6.78 2.22 7.77
N PHE A 60 5.59 1.74 7.38
CA PHE A 60 4.37 2.52 7.52
C PHE A 60 3.99 2.76 9.00
N GLN A 61 4.25 1.79 9.88
CA GLN A 61 4.06 1.95 11.34
C GLN A 61 5.04 2.96 11.96
N LEU A 62 6.18 3.22 11.32
CA LEU A 62 7.16 4.23 11.73
C LEU A 62 6.93 5.60 11.05
N SER A 63 5.89 5.74 10.24
CA SER A 63 5.53 7.00 9.59
C SER A 63 4.32 7.63 10.26
N ASP A 64 4.32 8.95 10.40
CA ASP A 64 3.18 9.75 10.88
C ASP A 64 2.17 10.07 9.75
N CYS A 65 2.28 9.39 8.62
CA CYS A 65 1.41 9.60 7.46
C CYS A 65 0.00 9.09 7.74
N ARG A 66 -1.00 9.97 7.60
CA ARG A 66 -2.41 9.66 7.91
C ARG A 66 -3.03 8.55 7.07
N GLU A 67 -2.43 8.20 5.95
CA GLU A 67 -2.87 7.10 5.08
C GLU A 67 -2.14 5.78 5.29
N ALA A 68 -1.11 5.76 6.12
CA ALA A 68 -0.42 4.53 6.52
C ALA A 68 -1.41 3.44 6.99
N PRO A 69 -2.46 3.72 7.79
CA PRO A 69 -3.40 2.67 8.22
C PRO A 69 -4.09 1.94 7.07
N LEU A 70 -4.55 2.65 6.04
CA LEU A 70 -5.21 2.04 4.88
C LEU A 70 -4.25 1.15 4.08
N ILE A 71 -3.00 1.60 3.94
CA ILE A 71 -1.96 0.84 3.23
C ILE A 71 -1.58 -0.40 4.04
N ILE A 72 -1.41 -0.27 5.36
CA ILE A 72 -1.15 -1.41 6.25
C ILE A 72 -2.28 -2.43 6.12
N ALA A 73 -3.55 -2.01 6.17
CA ALA A 73 -4.68 -2.92 5.96
C ALA A 73 -4.59 -3.67 4.62
N LEU A 74 -4.31 -2.97 3.52
CA LEU A 74 -4.09 -3.62 2.21
C LEU A 74 -2.96 -4.67 2.27
N LEU A 75 -1.84 -4.33 2.92
CA LEU A 75 -0.69 -5.22 3.04
C LEU A 75 -0.97 -6.42 3.94
N SER A 76 -1.68 -6.22 5.06
CA SER A 76 -2.16 -7.29 5.94
C SER A 76 -3.05 -8.27 5.18
N LEU A 77 -3.99 -7.76 4.38
CA LEU A 77 -4.80 -8.60 3.48
C LEU A 77 -3.91 -9.39 2.51
N LYS A 78 -2.93 -8.72 1.89
CA LYS A 78 -2.01 -9.33 0.92
C LYS A 78 -1.18 -10.48 1.51
N VAL A 79 -0.75 -10.36 2.76
CA VAL A 79 0.01 -11.42 3.46
C VAL A 79 -0.88 -12.44 4.17
N GLY A 80 -2.19 -12.23 4.18
CA GLY A 80 -3.16 -13.12 4.83
C GLY A 80 -3.29 -12.93 6.34
N ASP A 81 -2.81 -11.82 6.89
CA ASP A 81 -2.94 -11.48 8.31
C ASP A 81 -4.31 -10.85 8.58
N THR A 82 -5.27 -11.69 8.97
CA THR A 82 -6.65 -11.26 9.22
C THR A 82 -6.80 -10.43 10.50
N PHE A 83 -5.92 -10.62 11.48
CA PHE A 83 -5.98 -9.89 12.73
C PHE A 83 -5.54 -8.44 12.49
N LEU A 84 -4.34 -8.27 11.92
CA LEU A 84 -3.80 -6.94 11.61
C LEU A 84 -4.69 -6.19 10.60
N PHE A 85 -5.25 -6.90 9.61
CA PHE A 85 -6.23 -6.34 8.70
C PHE A 85 -7.45 -5.74 9.44
N GLY A 86 -8.00 -6.49 10.40
CA GLY A 86 -9.17 -6.06 11.17
C GLY A 86 -8.92 -4.80 12.00
N GLU A 87 -7.75 -4.71 12.64
CA GLU A 87 -7.34 -3.54 13.43
C GLU A 87 -7.28 -2.29 12.54
N TYR A 88 -6.50 -2.34 11.46
CA TYR A 88 -6.22 -1.17 10.62
C TYR A 88 -7.38 -0.76 9.70
N MET A 89 -8.27 -1.68 9.32
CA MET A 89 -9.47 -1.33 8.54
C MET A 89 -10.41 -0.38 9.29
N ASN A 90 -10.43 -0.43 10.61
CA ASN A 90 -11.28 0.41 11.44
C ASN A 90 -10.69 1.79 11.71
N GLU A 91 -9.40 1.98 11.45
CA GLU A 91 -8.74 3.27 11.65
C GLU A 91 -9.20 4.32 10.62
N LYS A 92 -9.05 5.59 11.03
CA LYS A 92 -9.24 6.72 10.13
C LYS A 92 -8.04 6.84 9.22
N SER A 93 -8.29 7.12 7.95
CA SER A 93 -7.26 7.33 6.96
C SER A 93 -7.63 8.53 6.09
N GLU A 94 -6.68 9.45 5.92
CA GLU A 94 -6.82 10.67 5.12
C GLU A 94 -5.62 10.77 4.18
N LYS A 95 -5.85 11.25 2.96
CA LYS A 95 -4.77 11.53 2.01
C LYS A 95 -3.89 12.67 2.53
N ASP A 96 -2.58 12.48 2.46
CA ASP A 96 -1.57 13.46 2.88
C ASP A 96 -0.24 13.21 2.16
N CYS A 97 0.47 12.15 2.52
CA CYS A 97 1.77 11.77 1.99
C CYS A 97 1.73 11.31 0.52
N LEU A 98 0.72 10.55 0.11
CA LEU A 98 0.54 10.15 -1.30
C LEU A 98 0.27 11.35 -2.20
N GLU A 99 -0.50 12.34 -1.72
CA GLU A 99 -0.72 13.60 -2.46
C GLU A 99 0.58 14.40 -2.57
N LYS A 100 1.35 14.53 -1.48
CA LYS A 100 2.66 15.19 -1.48
C LYS A 100 3.66 14.54 -2.45
N LEU A 101 3.62 13.21 -2.58
CA LEU A 101 4.51 12.47 -3.47
C LEU A 101 3.96 12.36 -4.90
N GLU A 102 2.68 12.72 -5.10
CA GLU A 102 1.91 12.52 -6.34
C GLU A 102 1.90 11.04 -6.78
N ILE A 103 1.71 10.14 -5.82
CA ILE A 103 1.68 8.69 -6.03
C ILE A 103 0.28 8.18 -5.72
N ASP A 104 -0.29 7.39 -6.63
CA ASP A 104 -1.49 6.62 -6.40
C ASP A 104 -1.16 5.13 -6.25
N ILE A 105 -1.91 4.44 -5.38
CA ILE A 105 -1.79 3.00 -5.18
C ILE A 105 -2.96 2.31 -5.88
N PHE A 106 -2.64 1.29 -6.68
CA PHE A 106 -3.62 0.48 -7.38
C PHE A 106 -3.50 -0.99 -7.01
N CYS A 107 -4.64 -1.65 -6.88
CA CYS A 107 -4.77 -3.08 -6.72
C CYS A 107 -5.18 -3.69 -8.06
N LYS A 108 -4.33 -4.56 -8.61
CA LYS A 108 -4.61 -5.26 -9.87
C LYS A 108 -4.99 -6.72 -9.60
N LEU A 109 -6.15 -7.12 -10.11
CA LEU A 109 -6.69 -8.47 -10.08
C LEU A 109 -7.01 -8.89 -11.51
N SER A 110 -6.19 -9.78 -12.07
CA SER A 110 -6.28 -10.21 -13.48
C SER A 110 -6.30 -8.99 -14.42
N ASP A 111 -7.45 -8.69 -15.03
CA ASP A 111 -7.64 -7.62 -16.02
C ASP A 111 -8.19 -6.32 -15.43
N ARG A 112 -8.42 -6.29 -14.10
CA ARG A 112 -9.00 -5.12 -13.42
C ARG A 112 -7.94 -4.44 -12.58
N GLU A 113 -7.90 -3.12 -12.69
CA GLU A 113 -7.09 -2.26 -11.84
C GLU A 113 -8.04 -1.36 -11.04
N ILE A 114 -7.88 -1.35 -9.72
CA ILE A 114 -8.77 -0.65 -8.79
C ILE A 114 -7.91 0.26 -7.93
N ILE A 115 -8.17 1.58 -7.94
CA ILE A 115 -7.46 2.52 -7.07
C ILE A 115 -7.75 2.22 -5.60
N LEU A 116 -6.72 2.32 -4.76
CA LEU A 116 -6.84 2.12 -3.32
C LEU A 116 -7.63 3.26 -2.71
N THR A 117 -8.80 2.91 -2.19
CA THR A 117 -9.60 3.72 -1.27
C THR A 117 -10.17 2.76 -0.22
N LYS A 118 -10.65 3.30 0.91
CA LYS A 118 -11.27 2.47 1.96
C LYS A 118 -12.43 1.63 1.42
N ASP A 119 -13.32 2.24 0.64
CA ASP A 119 -14.45 1.55 0.00
C ASP A 119 -13.99 0.48 -0.99
N ASN A 120 -12.94 0.76 -1.77
CA ASN A 120 -12.43 -0.21 -2.73
C ASN A 120 -11.68 -1.36 -2.06
N LEU A 121 -11.05 -1.14 -0.90
CA LEU A 121 -10.41 -2.23 -0.14
C LEU A 121 -11.45 -3.24 0.38
N HIS A 122 -12.63 -2.78 0.79
CA HIS A 122 -13.75 -3.68 1.08
C HIS A 122 -14.16 -4.50 -0.15
N LYS A 123 -14.34 -3.87 -1.31
CA LYS A 123 -14.69 -4.57 -2.57
C LYS A 123 -13.63 -5.59 -2.96
N ILE A 124 -12.35 -5.24 -2.84
CA ILE A 124 -11.22 -6.13 -3.12
C ILE A 124 -11.27 -7.35 -2.20
N THR A 125 -11.54 -7.15 -0.91
CA THR A 125 -11.68 -8.23 0.05
C THR A 125 -12.79 -9.21 -0.35
N ASP A 126 -13.93 -8.70 -0.82
CA ASP A 126 -15.04 -9.54 -1.28
C ASP A 126 -14.74 -10.28 -2.58
N LEU A 127 -13.98 -9.68 -3.51
CA LEU A 127 -13.52 -10.34 -4.74
C LEU A 127 -12.52 -11.48 -4.46
N LEU A 128 -11.83 -11.42 -3.32
CA LEU A 128 -10.82 -12.40 -2.91
C LEU A 128 -11.41 -13.54 -2.05
N ARG A 129 -12.64 -13.40 -1.55
CA ARG A 129 -13.41 -14.50 -0.94
C ARG A 129 -13.86 -15.45 -2.05
#